data_AF-A0A2V6Z791-F1
#
_entry.id   AF-A0A2V6Z791-F1
#
_cell.length_a   1.000
_cell.length_b   1.000
_cell.length_c   1.000
_cell.angle_alpha   90.00
_cell.angle_beta   90.00
_cell.angle_gamma   90.00
#
_symmetry.space_group_name_H-M   'P 1'
#
loop_
_entity.id
_entity.type
_entity.pdbx_description
1 polymer ?
#
loop_
_entity_poly.entity_id
_entity_poly.type
_entity_poly.pdbx_seq_one_letter_code
_entity_poly.pdbx_strand_id
1 'polypeptide(L)' 'MESLDVVEDYDVRNVLRLRFTADVPRGSMHWTVLEFYGSSGVVTVAYVGIPEDREEGLAGLEVLARTFRFF' A
#
# COMPACT_ATOMS: atom_id res chain seq x y z
N MET A 1 0.01 15.43 6.15
CA MET A 1 -0.45 14.62 7.31
C MET A 1 -0.24 13.18 6.92
N GLU A 2 0.80 12.55 7.43
CA GLU A 2 1.07 11.12 7.22
C GLU A 2 0.12 10.34 8.15
N SER A 3 -0.75 9.49 7.60
CA SER A 3 -1.55 8.56 8.41
C SER A 3 -0.85 7.21 8.46
N LEU A 4 -0.60 6.73 9.67
CA LEU A 4 -0.10 5.40 9.93
C LEU A 4 -1.29 4.58 10.41
N ASP A 5 -1.91 3.82 9.50
CA ASP A 5 -3.05 2.97 9.81
C ASP A 5 -2.58 1.51 9.90
N VAL A 6 -2.76 0.87 11.06
CA VAL A 6 -2.55 -0.57 11.23
C VAL A 6 -3.76 -1.28 10.64
N VAL A 7 -3.57 -2.01 9.54
CA VAL A 7 -4.66 -2.70 8.85
C VAL A 7 -4.80 -4.11 9.42
N GLU A 8 -5.85 -4.37 10.18
CA GLU A 8 -6.17 -5.69 10.75
C GLU A 8 -6.81 -6.68 9.75
N ASP A 9 -7.05 -6.23 8.52
CA ASP A 9 -7.89 -6.91 7.51
C ASP A 9 -7.13 -7.87 6.59
N TYR A 10 -5.83 -8.05 6.83
CA TYR A 10 -5.01 -9.05 6.16
C TYR A 10 -4.87 -10.28 7.06
N ASP A 11 -4.91 -11.49 6.49
CA ASP A 11 -4.65 -12.77 7.21
C ASP A 11 -3.25 -12.81 7.89
N VAL A 12 -2.42 -11.78 7.65
CA VAL A 12 -1.10 -11.56 8.22
C VAL A 12 -1.19 -10.45 9.26
N ARG A 13 -0.86 -10.74 10.52
CA ARG A 13 -0.92 -9.78 11.62
C ARG A 13 0.13 -8.65 11.56
N ASN A 14 1.10 -8.76 10.64
CA ASN A 14 2.21 -7.82 10.52
C ASN A 14 2.19 -7.14 9.15
N VAL A 15 1.25 -6.20 8.95
CA VAL A 15 1.18 -5.38 7.75
C VAL A 15 1.35 -3.91 8.12
N LEU A 16 2.35 -3.25 7.53
CA LEU A 16 2.48 -1.79 7.58
C LEU A 16 1.88 -1.19 6.32
N ARG A 17 1.01 -0.18 6.50
CA ARG A 17 0.50 0.64 5.40
C ARG A 17 1.06 2.05 5.51
N LEU A 18 1.74 2.51 4.46
CA LEU A 18 2.24 3.87 4.33
C LEU A 18 1.57 4.57 3.15
N ARG A 19 1.19 5.83 3.37
CA ARG A 19 0.65 6.70 2.34
C ARG A 19 1.32 8.05 2.41
N PHE A 20 1.83 8.49 1.27
CA PHE A 20 2.40 9.82 1.13
C PHE A 20 2.15 10.36 -0.26
N THR A 21 2.33 11.66 -0.40
CA THR A 21 2.00 12.41 -1.61
C THR A 21 3.03 13.50 -1.80
N ALA A 22 3.36 13.78 -3.05
CA ALA A 22 4.30 14.82 -3.42
C ALA A 22 3.84 15.47 -4.72
N ASP A 23 3.87 16.79 -4.76
CA ASP A 23 3.51 17.53 -5.95
C ASP A 23 4.66 17.48 -6.97
N VAL A 24 4.33 17.07 -8.19
CA VAL A 24 5.25 17.00 -9.34
C VAL A 24 4.69 17.85 -10.48
N PRO A 25 5.49 18.24 -11.49
CA PRO A 25 5.01 19.10 -12.59
C PRO A 25 3.80 18.54 -13.37
N ARG A 26 3.55 17.24 -13.29
CA ARG A 26 2.46 16.54 -13.97
C ARG A 26 1.22 16.32 -13.10
N GLY A 27 1.21 16.76 -11.85
CA GLY A 27 0.11 16.56 -10.90
C GLY A 27 0.61 16.12 -9.52
N SER A 28 -0.29 15.62 -8.68
CA SER A 28 0.08 15.09 -7.37
C SER A 28 0.40 13.60 -7.50
N MET A 29 1.64 13.21 -7.21
CA MET A 29 2.04 11.81 -7.21
C MET A 29 1.65 11.19 -5.87
N HIS A 30 0.97 10.05 -5.93
CA HIS A 30 0.48 9.31 -4.78
C HIS A 30 1.25 8.00 -4.65
N TRP A 31 1.69 7.71 -3.43
CA TRP A 31 2.29 6.44 -3.06
C TRP A 31 1.38 5.75 -2.04
N THR A 32 1.06 4.48 -2.29
CA THR A 32 0.56 3.58 -1.26
C THR A 32 1.48 2.38 -1.20
N VAL A 33 2.06 2.14 -0.02
CA VAL A 33 2.97 1.04 0.25
C VAL A 33 2.34 0.12 1.28
N LEU A 34 2.39 -1.18 1.02
CA LEU A 34 2.02 -2.26 1.93
C LEU A 34 3.26 -3.13 2.15
N GLU A 35 3.65 -3.30 3.40
CA GLU A 35 4.76 -4.19 3.77
C GLU A 35 4.24 -5.34 4.61
N PHE A 36 4.52 -6.55 4.17
CA PHE A 36 4.18 -7.80 4.84
C PHE A 36 5.43 -8.36 5.49
N TYR A 37 5.40 -8.47 6.81
CA TYR A 37 6.55 -8.95 7.58
C TYR A 37 6.36 -10.43 7.94
N GLY A 38 7.16 -11.29 7.32
CA GLY A 38 7.25 -12.71 7.63
C GLY A 38 8.50 -13.04 8.45
N SER A 39 8.59 -14.29 8.93
CA SER A 39 9.76 -14.79 9.64
C SER A 39 11.02 -14.89 8.77
N SER A 40 10.84 -15.02 7.45
CA SER A 40 11.90 -15.21 6.46
C SER A 40 12.26 -13.95 5.67
N GLY A 41 11.51 -12.85 5.84
CA GLY A 41 11.76 -11.61 5.13
C GLY A 41 10.56 -10.65 5.09
N VAL A 42 10.71 -9.60 4.29
CA VAL A 42 9.68 -8.57 4.07
C VAL A 42 9.29 -8.58 2.60
N VAL A 43 7.99 -8.56 2.34
CA VAL A 43 7.44 -8.34 0.99
C VAL A 43 6.80 -6.96 0.95
N THR A 44 7.30 -6.11 0.06
CA THR A 44 6.78 -4.76 -0.16
C THR A 44 5.97 -4.73 -1.45
N VAL A 45 4.72 -4.29 -1.37
CA VAL A 45 3.85 -4.04 -2.52
C VAL A 45 3.53 -2.56 -2.55
N ALA A 46 3.82 -1.90 -3.67
CA ALA A 46 3.62 -0.46 -3.79
C ALA A 46 2.81 -0.11 -5.04
N TYR A 47 1.83 0.76 -4.87
CA TYR A 47 1.22 1.51 -5.94
C TYR A 47 1.83 2.92 -5.97
N VAL A 48 2.30 3.34 -7.14
CA VAL A 48 2.84 4.68 -7.38
C VAL A 48 2.27 5.23 -8.67
N GLY A 49 1.66 6.39 -8.61
CA GLY A 49 1.08 7.01 -9.80
C GLY A 49 0.52 8.40 -9.55
N ILE A 50 0.04 9.02 -10.63
CA ILE A 50 -0.80 10.22 -10.58
C ILE A 50 -2.21 9.76 -10.99
N PRO A 51 -2.96 9.10 -10.09
CA PRO A 51 -4.28 8.57 -10.42
C PRO A 51 -5.27 9.68 -10.77
N GLU A 52 -6.17 9.38 -11.70
CA GLU A 52 -7.38 10.19 -11.91
C GLU A 52 -8.37 10.01 -10.74
N ASP A 53 -8.50 8.78 -10.23
CA ASP A 53 -9.22 8.43 -9.00
C ASP A 53 -8.27 7.74 -7.99
N ARG A 54 -8.07 8.41 -6.85
CA ARG A 54 -7.19 7.93 -5.78
C ARG A 54 -7.69 6.66 -5.11
N GLU A 55 -9.00 6.54 -4.91
CA GLU A 55 -9.60 5.39 -4.21
C GLU A 55 -9.62 4.15 -5.10
N GLU A 56 -9.72 4.33 -6.42
CA GLU A 56 -9.64 3.21 -7.38
C GLU A 56 -8.26 2.53 -7.36
N GLY A 57 -7.17 3.31 -7.45
CA GLY A 57 -5.81 2.76 -7.41
C GLY A 57 -5.52 2.03 -6.09
N LEU A 58 -6.12 2.52 -5.01
CA LEU A 58 -6.05 1.90 -3.69
C LEU A 58 -6.76 0.55 -3.64
N ALA A 59 -8.00 0.51 -4.12
CA ALA A 59 -8.80 -0.71 -4.14
C ALA A 59 -8.12 -1.82 -4.96
N GLY A 60 -7.54 -1.46 -6.11
CA GLY A 60 -6.76 -2.38 -6.93
C GLY A 60 -5.54 -2.96 -6.18
N LEU A 61 -4.79 -2.11 -5.48
CA LEU A 61 -3.65 -2.55 -4.67
C LEU A 61 -4.09 -3.49 -3.54
N GLU A 62 -5.18 -3.17 -2.83
CA GLU A 62 -5.70 -4.00 -1.74
C GLU A 62 -6.17 -5.38 -2.22
N VAL A 63 -6.80 -5.45 -3.40
CA VAL A 63 -7.17 -6.73 -4.01
C VAL A 63 -5.93 -7.59 -4.28
N LEU A 64 -4.89 -7.02 -4.89
CA LEU A 64 -3.63 -7.73 -5.14
C LEU A 64 -2.98 -8.18 -3.84
N ALA A 65 -2.91 -7.28 -2.86
CA ALA A 65 -2.36 -7.52 -1.53
C ALA A 65 -3.02 -8.70 -0.80
N ARG A 66 -4.35 -8.86 -0.91
CA ARG A 66 -5.10 -9.98 -0.31
C ARG A 66 -4.81 -11.33 -0.98
N THR A 67 -4.24 -11.36 -2.19
CA THR A 67 -3.89 -12.62 -2.87
C THR A 67 -2.58 -13.23 -2.38
N PHE A 68 -1.73 -12.46 -1.71
CA PHE A 68 -0.46 -12.97 -1.22
C PHE A 68 -0.68 -13.98 -0.11
N ARG A 69 0.01 -15.12 -0.22
CA ARG A 69 0.07 -16.17 0.80
C ARG A 69 1.51 -16.25 1.29
N PHE A 70 1.69 -16.00 2.57
CA PHE A 70 2.98 -16.09 3.24
C PHE A 70 2.98 -17.38 4.04
N PHE A 71 3.93 -18.27 3.74
CA PHE A 71 4.07 -19.59 4.34
C PHE A 71 5.29 -19.63 5.27
#